data_AF-X1GVE8-F1
#
_entry.id   AF-X1GVE8-F1
#
_cell.length_a   1.000
_cell.length_b   1.000
_cell.length_c   1.000
_cell.angle_alpha   90.00
_cell.angle_beta   90.00
_cell.angle_gamma   90.00
#
_symmetry.space_group_name_H-M   'P 1'
#
loop_
_entity.id
_entity.type
_entity.pdbx_description
1 polymer ?
#
loop_
_entity_poly.entity_id
_entity_poly.type
_entity_poly.pdbx_seq_one_letter_code
_entity_poly.pdbx_strand_id
1 'polypeptide(L)'
;EYGVKYVRAQVGSISETPGTNNLRLKYECEDGELAEEEFDMVILSVGLVMPKGAKELAVNLGIDLNKYGFCKTNEFSPMETSKPGIFVSGAFQGPKDIPETVTQASGAASLATGLISSARGTQVTEKVYPPEIDVSEQPPRIGVFVCHCGINIGGFVTVPQVVEYAKTLDNVVYAENNLYTCSQDTQKKITEMIKEHNLNRVVVASCTPRTHEPLFQETLREAGLNPHLFEMANIRDQCSWIHMHEPEEATIKAKDLVRMAVAKARLIEPLQSLPLDVTQKGLVIGGGLAGMVAAIGIAKQGYEVYLIE
;
A
#
# COMPACT_ATOMS: atom_id res chain seq x y z
N GLU A 1 5.55 -17.29 -19.07
CA GLU A 1 4.34 -17.37 -18.22
C GLU A 1 3.17 -16.60 -18.83
N TYR A 2 3.29 -15.29 -19.08
CA TYR A 2 2.18 -14.48 -19.61
C TYR A 2 2.10 -14.36 -21.15
N GLY A 3 2.89 -15.14 -21.89
CA GLY A 3 2.92 -15.04 -23.37
C GLY A 3 3.38 -13.68 -23.92
N VAL A 4 3.92 -12.80 -23.08
CA VAL A 4 4.40 -11.47 -23.47
C VAL A 4 5.64 -11.62 -24.35
N LYS A 5 5.58 -11.04 -25.55
CA LYS A 5 6.73 -10.93 -26.45
C LYS A 5 7.49 -9.66 -26.10
N TYR A 6 8.78 -9.81 -25.83
CA TYR A 6 9.71 -8.69 -25.65
C TYR A 6 10.53 -8.54 -26.92
N VAL A 7 10.42 -7.37 -27.55
CA VAL A 7 11.19 -7.02 -28.74
C VAL A 7 12.10 -5.88 -28.36
N ARG A 8 13.42 -6.07 -28.46
CA ARG A 8 14.38 -4.98 -28.29
C ARG A 8 14.44 -4.22 -29.60
N ALA A 9 13.81 -3.06 -29.63
CA ALA A 9 13.70 -2.25 -30.83
C ALA A 9 13.67 -0.76 -30.50
N GLN A 10 14.05 0.06 -31.48
CA GLN A 10 13.82 1.50 -31.44
C GLN A 10 12.59 1.82 -32.30
N VAL A 11 11.50 2.25 -31.64
CA VAL A 11 10.27 2.64 -32.34
C VAL A 11 10.50 3.99 -33.03
N GLY A 12 10.37 4.01 -34.35
CA GLY A 12 10.58 5.20 -35.19
C GLY A 12 9.32 6.04 -35.37
N SER A 13 8.16 5.39 -35.60
CA SER A 13 6.90 6.10 -35.78
C SER A 13 5.68 5.24 -35.44
N ILE A 14 4.62 5.90 -35.01
CA ILE A 14 3.28 5.32 -34.85
C ILE A 14 2.33 6.12 -35.73
N SER A 15 1.56 5.45 -36.59
CA SER A 15 0.57 6.07 -37.47
C SER A 15 -0.72 5.26 -37.48
N GLU A 16 -1.85 5.93 -37.60
CA GLU A 16 -3.14 5.26 -37.75
C GLU A 16 -3.26 4.62 -39.15
N THR A 17 -3.73 3.38 -39.20
CA THR A 17 -4.05 2.68 -40.46
C THR A 17 -5.40 3.20 -40.98
N PRO A 18 -5.47 3.72 -42.23
CA PRO A 18 -6.70 4.26 -42.80
C PRO A 18 -7.85 3.24 -42.83
N GLY A 19 -9.00 3.64 -42.28
CA GLY A 19 -10.25 2.86 -42.35
C GLY A 19 -10.40 1.78 -41.28
N THR A 20 -9.40 1.54 -40.42
CA THR A 20 -9.47 0.51 -39.36
C THR A 20 -9.28 1.06 -37.94
N ASN A 21 -8.88 2.34 -37.77
CA ASN A 21 -8.46 2.95 -36.51
C ASN A 21 -7.29 2.24 -35.80
N ASN A 22 -6.71 1.21 -36.43
CA ASN A 22 -5.57 0.47 -35.87
C ASN A 22 -4.30 1.32 -35.93
N LEU A 23 -3.31 0.96 -35.11
CA LEU A 23 -2.05 1.66 -35.00
C LEU A 23 -0.93 0.82 -35.58
N ARG A 24 -0.26 1.40 -36.58
CA ARG A 24 0.90 0.84 -37.25
C ARG A 24 2.17 1.33 -36.56
N LEU A 25 2.93 0.41 -36.00
CA LEU A 25 4.25 0.64 -35.41
C LEU A 25 5.33 0.33 -36.44
N LYS A 26 6.21 1.31 -36.69
CA LYS A 26 7.47 1.09 -37.41
C LYS A 26 8.61 1.15 -36.43
N TYR A 27 9.45 0.12 -36.43
CA TYR A 27 10.57 0.03 -35.50
C TYR A 27 11.76 -0.68 -36.14
N GLU A 28 12.96 -0.38 -35.64
CA GLU A 28 14.21 -1.01 -36.06
C GLU A 28 14.55 -2.16 -35.09
N CYS A 29 14.76 -3.35 -35.65
CA CYS A 29 15.19 -4.56 -34.94
C CYS A 29 16.69 -4.52 -34.59
N GLU A 30 17.15 -5.45 -33.73
CA GLU A 30 18.58 -5.53 -33.36
C GLU A 30 19.53 -5.80 -34.53
N ASP A 31 19.04 -6.44 -35.60
CA ASP A 31 19.76 -6.72 -36.84
C ASP A 31 19.78 -5.53 -37.81
N GLY A 32 19.15 -4.41 -37.45
CA GLY A 32 19.02 -3.21 -38.28
C GLY A 32 17.91 -3.30 -39.34
N GLU A 33 17.13 -4.39 -39.36
CA GLU A 33 15.99 -4.50 -40.25
C GLU A 33 14.81 -3.65 -39.74
N LEU A 34 14.10 -3.02 -40.68
CA LEU A 34 12.89 -2.28 -40.38
C LEU A 34 11.69 -3.24 -40.37
N ALA A 35 11.03 -3.32 -39.23
CA ALA A 35 9.78 -4.06 -39.08
C ALA A 35 8.59 -3.11 -38.97
N GLU A 36 7.44 -3.60 -39.45
CA GLU A 36 6.17 -2.90 -39.38
C GLU A 36 5.11 -3.87 -38.87
N GLU A 37 4.43 -3.50 -37.80
CA GLU A 37 3.36 -4.29 -37.19
C GLU A 37 2.14 -3.41 -36.90
N GLU A 38 0.95 -4.01 -37.00
CA GLU A 38 -0.32 -3.35 -36.73
C GLU A 38 -0.92 -3.88 -35.42
N PHE A 39 -1.38 -2.96 -34.56
CA PHE A 39 -1.97 -3.24 -33.26
C PHE A 39 -3.27 -2.47 -33.08
N ASP A 40 -4.24 -3.06 -32.37
CA ASP A 40 -5.49 -2.37 -32.02
C ASP A 40 -5.27 -1.23 -30.99
N MET A 41 -4.19 -1.33 -30.20
CA MET A 41 -3.84 -0.35 -29.16
C MET A 41 -2.33 -0.29 -28.93
N VAL A 42 -1.83 0.93 -28.70
CA VAL A 42 -0.44 1.17 -28.31
C VAL A 42 -0.42 1.93 -26.99
N ILE A 43 0.24 1.36 -26.00
CA ILE A 43 0.37 1.95 -24.67
C ILE A 43 1.78 2.55 -24.55
N LEU A 44 1.85 3.89 -24.46
CA LEU A 44 3.10 4.59 -24.25
C LEU A 44 3.51 4.49 -22.77
N SER A 45 4.56 3.74 -22.48
CA SER A 45 5.18 3.67 -21.15
C SER A 45 6.02 4.92 -20.89
N VAL A 46 5.36 6.05 -20.66
CA VAL A 46 6.00 7.35 -20.51
C VAL A 46 6.79 7.46 -19.22
N GLY A 47 7.94 8.13 -19.29
CA GLY A 47 8.77 8.42 -18.12
C GLY A 47 8.14 9.46 -17.18
N LEU A 48 8.65 9.51 -15.96
CA LEU A 48 8.31 10.54 -14.99
C LEU A 48 8.99 11.87 -15.36
N VAL A 49 8.21 12.95 -15.35
CA VAL A 49 8.69 14.32 -15.53
C VAL A 49 8.47 15.13 -14.26
N MET A 50 9.08 16.32 -14.20
CA MET A 50 8.87 17.22 -13.06
C MET A 50 7.36 17.48 -12.81
N PRO A 51 6.89 17.44 -11.54
CA PRO A 51 5.51 17.75 -11.21
C PRO A 51 5.09 19.16 -11.63
N LYS A 52 3.81 19.35 -11.95
CA LYS A 52 3.23 20.69 -12.14
C LYS A 52 3.40 21.49 -10.84
N GLY A 53 3.86 22.73 -10.93
CA GLY A 53 4.13 23.59 -9.76
C GLY A 53 5.48 23.37 -9.07
N ALA A 54 6.29 22.37 -9.46
CA ALA A 54 7.57 22.10 -8.83
C ALA A 54 8.54 23.30 -8.83
N LYS A 55 8.55 24.10 -9.91
CA LYS A 55 9.36 25.34 -9.99
C LYS A 55 8.91 26.40 -8.99
N GLU A 56 7.61 26.63 -8.90
CA GLU A 56 7.04 27.59 -7.96
C GLU A 56 7.28 27.16 -6.52
N LEU A 57 7.07 25.88 -6.21
CA LEU A 57 7.38 25.30 -4.91
C LEU A 57 8.87 25.48 -4.56
N ALA A 58 9.76 25.22 -5.53
CA ALA A 58 11.20 25.38 -5.33
C ALA A 58 11.58 26.83 -5.01
N VAL A 59 11.00 27.81 -5.70
CA VAL A 59 11.19 29.24 -5.42
C VAL A 59 10.65 29.61 -4.04
N ASN A 60 9.43 29.19 -3.70
CA ASN A 60 8.79 29.50 -2.42
C ASN A 60 9.55 28.91 -1.24
N LEU A 61 10.09 27.69 -1.38
CA LEU A 61 10.89 27.04 -0.36
C LEU A 61 12.35 27.53 -0.36
N GLY A 62 12.84 28.09 -1.47
CA GLY A 62 14.23 28.46 -1.67
C GLY A 62 15.16 27.25 -1.81
N ILE A 63 14.74 26.26 -2.60
CA ILE A 63 15.51 25.04 -2.89
C ILE A 63 15.87 24.96 -4.38
N ASP A 64 16.97 24.25 -4.66
CA ASP A 64 17.49 24.06 -6.01
C ASP A 64 16.77 22.91 -6.72
N LEU A 65 16.60 23.04 -8.04
CA LEU A 65 16.24 21.94 -8.92
C LEU A 65 17.46 21.44 -9.70
N ASN A 66 17.48 20.16 -10.03
CA ASN A 66 18.47 19.58 -10.92
C ASN A 66 18.13 19.90 -12.40
N LYS A 67 19.01 19.47 -13.33
CA LYS A 67 18.84 19.72 -14.77
C LYS A 67 17.56 19.14 -15.39
N TYR A 68 16.89 18.23 -14.71
CA TYR A 68 15.64 17.59 -15.11
C TYR A 68 14.40 18.21 -14.44
N GLY A 69 14.58 19.21 -13.56
CA GLY A 69 13.49 19.88 -12.85
C GLY A 69 12.99 19.18 -11.58
N PHE A 70 13.71 18.15 -11.10
CA PHE A 70 13.45 17.50 -9.81
C PHE A 70 14.26 18.16 -8.69
N CYS A 71 13.91 17.92 -7.43
CA CYS A 71 14.64 18.45 -6.29
C CYS A 71 16.11 18.01 -6.33
N LYS A 72 17.03 18.98 -6.26
CA LYS A 72 18.47 18.69 -6.20
C LYS A 72 18.84 18.19 -4.79
N THR A 73 19.58 17.09 -4.75
CA THR A 73 20.09 16.42 -3.53
C THR A 73 21.54 15.97 -3.77
N ASN A 74 22.21 15.48 -2.73
CA ASN A 74 23.57 14.96 -2.81
C ASN A 74 23.59 13.43 -2.69
N GLU A 75 24.60 12.77 -3.26
CA GLU A 75 24.73 11.30 -3.25
C GLU A 75 24.74 10.70 -1.83
N PHE A 76 25.42 11.36 -0.88
CA PHE A 76 25.52 10.91 0.51
C PHE A 76 24.41 11.46 1.44
N SER A 77 23.59 12.37 0.93
CA SER A 77 22.43 12.93 1.65
C SER A 77 21.20 12.99 0.72
N PRO A 78 20.68 11.83 0.26
CA PRO A 78 19.68 11.78 -0.81
C PRO A 78 18.30 12.33 -0.41
N MET A 79 18.08 12.61 0.89
CA MET A 79 16.84 13.19 1.41
C MET A 79 16.99 14.68 1.79
N GLU A 80 18.19 15.26 1.74
CA GLU A 80 18.43 16.66 2.07
C GLU A 80 18.40 17.52 0.81
N THR A 81 17.64 18.61 0.86
CA THR A 81 17.61 19.60 -0.23
C THR A 81 18.82 20.53 -0.17
N SER A 82 18.93 21.49 -1.10
CA SER A 82 19.95 22.54 -1.03
C SER A 82 19.78 23.51 0.15
N LYS A 83 18.64 23.45 0.85
CA LYS A 83 18.35 24.32 2.01
C LYS A 83 18.27 23.48 3.30
N PRO A 84 19.13 23.78 4.31
CA PRO A 84 19.08 23.10 5.60
C PRO A 84 17.69 23.19 6.26
N GLY A 85 17.25 22.08 6.85
CA GLY A 85 15.94 21.97 7.48
C GLY A 85 14.79 21.66 6.52
N ILE A 86 15.04 21.61 5.21
CA ILE A 86 14.07 21.16 4.21
C ILE A 86 14.55 19.82 3.64
N PHE A 87 13.67 18.82 3.71
CA PHE A 87 13.92 17.46 3.23
C PHE A 87 12.99 17.12 2.07
N VAL A 88 13.37 16.12 1.29
CA VAL A 88 12.58 15.61 0.17
C VAL A 88 12.45 14.09 0.25
N SER A 89 11.30 13.59 -0.19
CA SER A 89 11.01 12.16 -0.33
C SER A 89 10.17 11.95 -1.60
N GLY A 90 10.30 10.78 -2.21
CA GLY A 90 9.42 10.34 -3.28
C GLY A 90 9.78 10.87 -4.66
N ALA A 91 8.79 10.88 -5.55
CA ALA A 91 8.99 11.15 -6.97
C ALA A 91 9.47 12.58 -7.28
N PHE A 92 9.31 13.54 -6.36
CA PHE A 92 9.84 14.90 -6.55
C PHE A 92 11.37 14.95 -6.46
N GLN A 93 12.01 14.03 -5.74
CA GLN A 93 13.48 13.90 -5.74
C GLN A 93 14.00 13.32 -7.08
N GLY A 94 13.18 12.50 -7.75
CA GLY A 94 13.48 11.88 -9.03
C GLY A 94 12.61 10.64 -9.29
N PRO A 95 12.60 10.09 -10.52
CA PRO A 95 11.86 8.88 -10.87
C PRO A 95 12.23 7.71 -9.97
N LYS A 96 11.24 7.03 -9.39
CA LYS A 96 11.44 5.87 -8.50
C LYS A 96 10.17 5.07 -8.33
N ASP A 97 10.31 3.88 -7.75
CA ASP A 97 9.19 3.03 -7.40
C ASP A 97 8.60 3.34 -6.00
N ILE A 98 7.56 2.59 -5.64
CA ILE A 98 6.85 2.74 -4.36
C ILE A 98 7.75 2.31 -3.18
N PRO A 99 8.40 1.13 -3.18
CA PRO A 99 9.31 0.73 -2.11
C PRO A 99 10.40 1.75 -1.79
N GLU A 100 11.05 2.32 -2.82
CA GLU A 100 12.08 3.34 -2.63
C GLU A 100 11.48 4.62 -2.06
N THR A 101 10.30 5.03 -2.54
CA THR A 101 9.58 6.20 -2.00
C THR A 101 9.25 6.04 -0.52
N VAL A 102 8.75 4.87 -0.10
CA VAL A 102 8.43 4.58 1.30
C VAL A 102 9.69 4.61 2.16
N THR A 103 10.79 4.05 1.66
CA THR A 103 12.09 4.05 2.37
C THR A 103 12.61 5.48 2.56
N GLN A 104 12.55 6.30 1.51
CA GLN A 104 12.93 7.72 1.60
C GLN A 104 12.04 8.51 2.55
N ALA A 105 10.73 8.23 2.59
CA ALA A 105 9.81 8.88 3.51
C ALA A 105 10.23 8.64 4.97
N SER A 106 10.57 7.39 5.33
CA SER A 106 11.10 7.06 6.65
C SER A 106 12.41 7.78 6.97
N GLY A 107 13.33 7.84 6.00
CA GLY A 107 14.59 8.57 6.16
C GLY A 107 14.40 10.08 6.36
N ALA A 108 13.57 10.72 5.52
CA ALA A 108 13.23 12.13 5.63
C ALA A 108 12.53 12.45 6.97
N ALA A 109 11.63 11.57 7.43
CA ALA A 109 10.99 11.68 8.73
C ALA A 109 12.02 11.60 9.87
N SER A 110 12.98 10.67 9.81
CA SER A 110 14.05 10.56 10.81
C SER A 110 14.94 11.80 10.87
N LEU A 111 15.24 12.42 9.72
CA LEU A 111 16.02 13.66 9.68
C LEU A 111 15.23 14.84 10.28
N ALA A 112 13.96 14.98 9.90
CA ALA A 112 13.08 16.03 10.39
C ALA A 112 12.84 15.92 11.91
N THR A 113 12.55 14.72 12.42
CA THR A 113 12.32 14.49 13.86
C THR A 113 13.57 14.69 14.71
N GLY A 114 14.76 14.51 14.13
CA GLY A 114 16.02 14.89 14.76
C GLY A 114 16.12 16.40 14.99
N LEU A 115 15.72 17.22 14.02
CA LEU A 115 15.75 18.69 14.13
C LEU A 115 14.75 19.24 15.15
N ILE A 116 13.57 18.63 15.25
CA ILE A 116 12.50 19.08 16.16
C ILE A 116 12.43 18.25 17.45
N SER A 117 13.50 17.53 17.79
CA SER A 117 13.54 16.61 18.93
C SER A 117 13.16 17.28 20.26
N SER A 118 13.54 18.54 20.46
CA SER A 118 13.19 19.33 21.65
C SER A 118 11.69 19.66 21.79
N ALA A 119 10.93 19.60 20.70
CA ALA A 119 9.47 19.82 20.68
C ALA A 119 8.67 18.51 20.55
N ARG A 120 9.34 17.36 20.69
CA ARG A 120 8.69 16.04 20.60
C ARG A 120 7.57 15.94 21.63
N GLY A 121 6.38 15.54 21.19
CA GLY A 121 5.23 15.35 22.06
C GLY A 121 4.46 16.64 22.40
N THR A 122 5.00 17.84 22.16
CA THR A 122 4.39 19.08 22.66
C THR A 122 3.18 19.56 21.85
N GLN A 123 3.00 19.06 20.62
CA GLN A 123 1.89 19.39 19.72
C GLN A 123 1.18 18.12 19.20
N VAL A 124 1.20 17.04 19.99
CA VAL A 124 0.50 15.81 19.64
C VAL A 124 -0.97 15.96 20.02
N THR A 125 -1.86 15.84 19.04
CA THR A 125 -3.29 15.64 19.30
C THR A 125 -3.54 14.15 19.36
N GLU A 126 -3.97 13.65 20.53
CA GLU A 126 -4.38 12.26 20.64
C GLU A 126 -5.61 12.00 19.78
N LYS A 127 -5.56 10.94 18.98
CA LYS A 127 -6.71 10.49 18.22
C LYS A 127 -7.72 9.90 19.20
N VAL A 128 -8.88 10.56 19.30
CA VAL A 128 -10.00 10.09 20.12
C VAL A 128 -10.87 9.18 19.27
N TYR A 129 -11.03 7.94 19.73
CA TYR A 129 -11.96 6.98 19.13
C TYR A 129 -13.32 7.07 19.82
N PRO A 130 -14.42 6.71 19.12
CA PRO A 130 -15.68 6.49 19.81
C PRO A 130 -15.52 5.41 20.91
N PRO A 131 -16.34 5.46 21.97
CA PRO A 131 -16.37 4.41 22.97
C PRO A 131 -16.58 3.02 22.34
N GLU A 132 -15.86 2.03 22.85
CA GLU A 132 -16.01 0.65 22.38
C GLU A 132 -17.43 0.14 22.69
N ILE A 133 -18.07 -0.41 21.67
CA ILE A 133 -19.40 -1.00 21.76
C ILE A 133 -19.25 -2.43 22.28
N ASP A 134 -19.89 -2.73 23.41
CA ASP A 134 -19.93 -4.09 23.94
C ASP A 134 -20.87 -4.97 23.11
N VAL A 135 -20.27 -5.98 22.48
CA VAL A 135 -20.94 -6.96 21.61
C VAL A 135 -20.82 -8.39 22.15
N SER A 136 -20.37 -8.56 23.40
CA SER A 136 -20.05 -9.87 23.98
C SER A 136 -21.27 -10.80 24.06
N GLU A 137 -22.43 -10.24 24.39
CA GLU A 137 -23.71 -10.97 24.51
C GLU A 137 -24.53 -10.97 23.20
N GLN A 138 -23.97 -10.49 22.10
CA GLN A 138 -24.67 -10.39 20.82
C GLN A 138 -24.31 -11.57 19.90
N PRO A 139 -25.28 -12.14 19.14
CA PRO A 139 -24.94 -13.14 18.14
C PRO A 139 -24.03 -12.53 17.06
N PRO A 140 -23.12 -13.32 16.45
CA PRO A 140 -22.24 -12.79 15.40
C PRO A 140 -23.05 -12.21 14.21
N ARG A 141 -22.63 -11.02 13.78
CA ARG A 141 -23.13 -10.25 12.64
C ARG A 141 -21.93 -9.79 11.83
N ILE A 142 -21.61 -10.56 10.79
CA ILE A 142 -20.35 -10.49 10.08
C ILE A 142 -20.53 -9.70 8.78
N GLY A 143 -19.65 -8.72 8.55
CA GLY A 143 -19.47 -8.07 7.25
C GLY A 143 -18.27 -8.66 6.51
N VAL A 144 -18.46 -9.11 5.27
CA VAL A 144 -17.40 -9.68 4.43
C VAL A 144 -17.07 -8.73 3.28
N PHE A 145 -15.83 -8.27 3.19
CA PHE A 145 -15.37 -7.36 2.14
C PHE A 145 -14.31 -8.04 1.28
N VAL A 146 -14.62 -8.27 0.00
CA VAL A 146 -13.73 -8.99 -0.93
C VAL A 146 -13.02 -8.02 -1.87
N CYS A 147 -11.68 -8.02 -1.85
CA CYS A 147 -10.86 -7.09 -2.61
C CYS A 147 -10.55 -7.63 -4.01
N HIS A 148 -10.60 -6.78 -5.04
CA HIS A 148 -10.04 -7.09 -6.36
C HIS A 148 -8.53 -6.86 -6.43
N CYS A 149 -7.99 -5.88 -5.67
CA CYS A 149 -6.59 -5.46 -5.73
C CYS A 149 -6.14 -5.16 -7.17
N GLY A 150 -7.00 -4.45 -7.92
CA GLY A 150 -6.85 -4.31 -9.37
C GLY A 150 -6.94 -5.66 -10.06
N ILE A 151 -5.90 -6.04 -10.79
CA ILE A 151 -5.80 -7.35 -11.46
C ILE A 151 -5.15 -8.43 -10.58
N ASN A 152 -4.58 -8.07 -9.42
CA ASN A 152 -3.81 -9.02 -8.61
C ASN A 152 -4.67 -10.14 -8.03
N ILE A 153 -5.92 -9.84 -7.65
CA ILE A 153 -6.91 -10.84 -7.25
C ILE A 153 -7.94 -10.99 -8.36
N GLY A 154 -8.51 -9.86 -8.81
CA GLY A 154 -9.60 -9.85 -9.80
C GLY A 154 -9.22 -10.40 -11.17
N GLY A 155 -7.94 -10.54 -11.50
CA GLY A 155 -7.46 -11.17 -12.73
C GLY A 155 -7.46 -12.71 -12.70
N PHE A 156 -7.49 -13.32 -11.51
CA PHE A 156 -7.35 -14.78 -11.35
C PHE A 156 -8.42 -15.41 -10.45
N VAL A 157 -9.17 -14.61 -9.69
CA VAL A 157 -10.28 -15.04 -8.84
C VAL A 157 -11.53 -14.32 -9.27
N THR A 158 -12.63 -15.04 -9.45
CA THR A 158 -13.94 -14.45 -9.76
C THR A 158 -14.54 -13.84 -8.50
N VAL A 159 -14.08 -12.65 -8.13
CA VAL A 159 -14.45 -11.94 -6.90
C VAL A 159 -15.98 -11.84 -6.69
N PRO A 160 -16.82 -11.51 -7.70
CA PRO A 160 -18.26 -11.52 -7.52
C PRO A 160 -18.83 -12.86 -7.03
N GLN A 161 -18.30 -14.00 -7.50
CA GLN A 161 -18.74 -15.31 -7.03
C GLN A 161 -18.33 -15.58 -5.57
N VAL A 162 -17.18 -15.04 -5.13
CA VAL A 162 -16.75 -15.15 -3.72
C VAL A 162 -17.68 -14.34 -2.82
N VAL A 163 -18.12 -13.16 -3.27
CA VAL A 163 -19.13 -12.34 -2.55
C VAL A 163 -20.46 -13.07 -2.44
N GLU A 164 -20.99 -13.59 -3.55
CA GLU A 164 -22.26 -14.32 -3.54
C GLU A 164 -22.18 -15.57 -2.65
N TYR A 165 -21.04 -16.28 -2.68
CA TYR A 165 -20.81 -17.39 -1.75
C TYR A 165 -20.78 -16.93 -0.29
N ALA A 166 -20.09 -15.84 0.03
CA ALA A 166 -19.99 -15.31 1.39
C ALA A 166 -21.37 -14.99 1.98
N LYS A 167 -22.31 -14.48 1.18
CA LYS A 167 -23.71 -14.22 1.60
C LYS A 167 -24.47 -15.48 2.03
N THR A 168 -24.03 -16.67 1.63
CA THR A 168 -24.68 -17.94 2.01
C THR A 168 -24.17 -18.50 3.34
N LEU A 169 -23.10 -17.92 3.89
CA LEU A 169 -22.48 -18.38 5.14
C LEU A 169 -23.26 -17.87 6.36
N ASP A 170 -23.39 -18.72 7.38
CA ASP A 170 -24.00 -18.36 8.65
C ASP A 170 -23.42 -17.07 9.23
N ASN A 171 -24.30 -16.25 9.83
CA ASN A 171 -23.95 -15.00 10.50
C ASN A 171 -23.40 -13.88 9.59
N VAL A 172 -23.20 -14.12 8.29
CA VAL A 172 -22.88 -13.06 7.34
C VAL A 172 -24.13 -12.27 7.02
N VAL A 173 -24.17 -11.01 7.46
CA VAL A 173 -25.32 -10.11 7.27
C VAL A 173 -25.07 -9.09 6.15
N TYR A 174 -23.81 -8.91 5.76
CA TYR A 174 -23.41 -8.02 4.69
C TYR A 174 -22.20 -8.57 3.96
N ALA A 175 -22.19 -8.50 2.63
CA ALA A 175 -21.01 -8.83 1.84
C ALA A 175 -20.95 -7.98 0.57
N GLU A 176 -19.76 -7.47 0.26
CA GLU A 176 -19.52 -6.64 -0.93
C GLU A 176 -18.11 -6.87 -1.50
N ASN A 177 -17.86 -6.35 -2.70
CA ASN A 177 -16.51 -6.24 -3.25
C ASN A 177 -16.08 -4.79 -3.48
N ASN A 178 -14.77 -4.55 -3.46
CA ASN A 178 -14.17 -3.25 -3.70
C ASN A 178 -12.91 -3.38 -4.54
N LEU A 179 -12.59 -2.36 -5.34
CA LEU A 179 -11.37 -2.38 -6.16
C LEU A 179 -10.11 -2.44 -5.29
N TYR A 180 -10.06 -1.61 -4.26
CA TYR A 180 -8.97 -1.53 -3.28
C TYR A 180 -9.52 -1.35 -1.87
N THR A 181 -9.69 -2.45 -1.12
CA THR A 181 -10.28 -2.40 0.23
C THR A 181 -9.46 -1.58 1.23
N CYS A 182 -8.14 -1.48 1.04
CA CYS A 182 -7.25 -0.66 1.88
C CYS A 182 -7.32 0.85 1.57
N SER A 183 -8.05 1.27 0.54
CA SER A 183 -8.20 2.70 0.21
C SER A 183 -8.95 3.45 1.31
N GLN A 184 -8.69 4.75 1.45
CA GLN A 184 -9.35 5.60 2.46
C GLN A 184 -10.87 5.63 2.26
N ASP A 185 -11.33 5.67 1.00
CA ASP A 185 -12.75 5.69 0.70
C ASP A 185 -13.43 4.38 1.10
N THR A 186 -12.80 3.23 0.85
CA THR A 186 -13.35 1.95 1.30
C THR A 186 -13.29 1.78 2.82
N GLN A 187 -12.27 2.30 3.52
CA GLN A 187 -12.23 2.26 4.99
C GLN A 187 -13.39 3.05 5.62
N LYS A 188 -13.71 4.23 5.06
CA LYS A 188 -14.90 5.00 5.47
C LYS A 188 -16.17 4.22 5.22
N LYS A 189 -16.29 3.59 4.04
CA LYS A 189 -17.43 2.73 3.71
C LYS A 189 -17.57 1.55 4.68
N ILE A 190 -16.48 0.87 5.05
CA ILE A 190 -16.51 -0.20 6.06
C ILE A 190 -17.07 0.34 7.38
N THR A 191 -16.62 1.51 7.83
CA THR A 191 -17.12 2.18 9.04
C THR A 191 -18.61 2.49 8.97
N GLU A 192 -19.09 2.93 7.80
CA GLU A 192 -20.52 3.17 7.54
C GLU A 192 -21.33 1.87 7.58
N MET A 193 -20.85 0.82 6.89
CA MET A 193 -21.52 -0.49 6.85
C MET A 193 -21.55 -1.17 8.22
N ILE A 194 -20.52 -0.98 9.05
CA ILE A 194 -20.53 -1.43 10.46
C ILE A 194 -21.73 -0.84 11.20
N LYS A 195 -21.99 0.46 11.02
CA LYS A 195 -23.09 1.17 11.69
C LYS A 195 -24.44 0.82 11.07
N GLU A 196 -24.55 0.85 9.74
CA GLU A 196 -25.80 0.61 9.01
C GLU A 196 -26.34 -0.80 9.24
N HIS A 197 -25.47 -1.80 9.17
CA HIS A 197 -25.86 -3.20 9.31
C HIS A 197 -25.68 -3.75 10.74
N ASN A 198 -25.30 -2.90 11.70
CA ASN A 198 -24.97 -3.31 13.08
C ASN A 198 -24.01 -4.52 13.08
N LEU A 199 -22.91 -4.41 12.34
CA LEU A 199 -21.89 -5.44 12.28
C LEU A 199 -21.14 -5.48 13.61
N ASN A 200 -20.79 -6.67 14.07
CA ASN A 200 -19.95 -6.84 15.25
C ASN A 200 -18.70 -7.69 14.97
N ARG A 201 -18.53 -8.15 13.73
CA ARG A 201 -17.33 -8.82 13.22
C ARG A 201 -17.08 -8.38 11.79
N VAL A 202 -15.82 -8.27 11.39
CA VAL A 202 -15.44 -7.89 10.02
C VAL A 202 -14.45 -8.90 9.47
N VAL A 203 -14.74 -9.41 8.27
CA VAL A 203 -13.81 -10.25 7.51
C VAL A 203 -13.41 -9.50 6.25
N VAL A 204 -12.10 -9.34 6.02
CA VAL A 204 -11.58 -8.79 4.76
C VAL A 204 -10.86 -9.90 4.00
N ALA A 205 -11.37 -10.23 2.81
CA ALA A 205 -10.73 -11.17 1.90
C ALA A 205 -9.84 -10.42 0.91
N SER A 206 -8.53 -10.38 1.17
CA SER A 206 -7.58 -9.64 0.34
C SER A 206 -6.15 -10.18 0.40
N CYS A 207 -5.19 -9.38 0.86
CA CYS A 207 -3.77 -9.65 0.95
C CYS A 207 -3.37 -10.32 2.28
N THR A 208 -2.07 -10.36 2.56
CA THR A 208 -1.55 -10.89 3.82
C THR A 208 -1.89 -10.00 5.03
N PRO A 209 -2.25 -10.60 6.19
CA PRO A 209 -2.47 -9.86 7.44
C PRO A 209 -1.23 -9.08 7.87
N ARG A 210 -0.02 -9.57 7.54
CA ARG A 210 1.24 -8.88 7.85
C ARG A 210 1.34 -7.46 7.31
N THR A 211 0.61 -7.14 6.25
CA THR A 211 0.68 -5.81 5.61
C THR A 211 -0.41 -4.88 6.11
N HIS A 212 -1.66 -5.33 6.14
CA HIS A 212 -2.82 -4.43 6.31
C HIS A 212 -3.75 -4.80 7.46
N GLU A 213 -3.48 -5.84 8.26
CA GLU A 213 -4.30 -6.12 9.45
C GLU A 213 -4.36 -4.92 10.40
N PRO A 214 -3.25 -4.24 10.77
CA PRO A 214 -3.31 -3.07 11.64
C PRO A 214 -4.17 -1.93 11.08
N LEU A 215 -4.21 -1.78 9.75
CA LEU A 215 -5.01 -0.76 9.08
C LEU A 215 -6.51 -1.02 9.28
N PHE A 216 -6.96 -2.26 9.10
CA PHE A 216 -8.37 -2.60 9.27
C PHE A 216 -8.78 -2.65 10.74
N GLN A 217 -7.90 -3.10 11.63
CA GLN A 217 -8.11 -2.99 13.08
C GLN A 217 -8.35 -1.55 13.52
N GLU A 218 -7.58 -0.61 12.95
CA GLU A 218 -7.79 0.82 13.17
C GLU A 218 -9.14 1.31 12.61
N THR A 219 -9.56 0.84 11.43
CA THR A 219 -10.91 1.12 10.88
C THR A 219 -12.02 0.64 11.82
N LEU A 220 -11.88 -0.54 12.45
CA LEU A 220 -12.86 -1.03 13.43
C LEU A 220 -12.94 -0.10 14.65
N ARG A 221 -11.79 0.37 15.15
CA ARG A 221 -11.74 1.33 16.27
C ARG A 221 -12.44 2.65 15.92
N GLU A 222 -12.29 3.14 14.70
CA GLU A 222 -13.03 4.33 14.21
C GLU A 222 -14.55 4.11 14.17
N ALA A 223 -14.99 2.86 14.00
CA ALA A 223 -16.39 2.47 14.07
C ALA A 223 -16.89 2.20 15.51
N GLY A 224 -16.00 2.16 16.51
CA GLY A 224 -16.32 1.80 17.89
C GLY A 224 -16.33 0.29 18.16
N LEU A 225 -15.80 -0.52 17.24
CA LEU A 225 -15.62 -1.96 17.47
C LEU A 225 -14.23 -2.26 18.00
N ASN A 226 -14.15 -3.29 18.84
CA ASN A 226 -12.88 -3.82 19.30
C ASN A 226 -12.02 -4.26 18.09
N PRO A 227 -10.74 -3.85 17.99
CA PRO A 227 -9.89 -4.14 16.84
C PRO A 227 -9.70 -5.64 16.62
N HIS A 228 -9.77 -6.46 17.67
CA HIS A 228 -9.55 -7.89 17.56
C HIS A 228 -10.76 -8.65 17.00
N LEU A 229 -11.91 -8.01 16.81
CA LEU A 229 -13.10 -8.59 16.15
C LEU A 229 -12.99 -8.61 14.61
N PHE A 230 -11.76 -8.50 14.11
CA PHE A 230 -11.38 -8.50 12.71
C PHE A 230 -10.70 -9.83 12.34
N GLU A 231 -10.98 -10.34 11.15
CA GLU A 231 -10.27 -11.48 10.57
C GLU A 231 -9.92 -11.21 9.10
N MET A 232 -8.78 -11.73 8.65
CA MET A 232 -8.32 -11.57 7.27
C MET A 232 -8.25 -12.92 6.53
N ALA A 233 -8.93 -13.01 5.39
CA ALA A 233 -8.76 -14.13 4.46
C ALA A 233 -7.73 -13.74 3.38
N ASN A 234 -6.56 -14.37 3.39
CA ASN A 234 -5.51 -14.11 2.42
C ASN A 234 -5.81 -14.83 1.09
N ILE A 235 -6.53 -14.15 0.19
CA ILE A 235 -6.90 -14.68 -1.13
C ILE A 235 -5.99 -14.15 -2.26
N ARG A 236 -4.93 -13.42 -1.92
CA ARG A 236 -3.94 -12.93 -2.89
C ARG A 236 -2.67 -13.76 -2.87
N ASP A 237 -1.85 -13.54 -1.85
CA ASP A 237 -0.52 -14.13 -1.71
C ASP A 237 -0.60 -15.65 -1.58
N GLN A 238 -1.69 -16.16 -0.97
CA GLN A 238 -1.94 -17.59 -0.78
C GLN A 238 -2.97 -18.18 -1.76
N CYS A 239 -3.44 -17.41 -2.75
CA CYS A 239 -4.41 -17.91 -3.71
C CYS A 239 -4.20 -17.33 -5.11
N SER A 240 -4.65 -16.10 -5.40
CA SER A 240 -4.63 -15.57 -6.77
C SER A 240 -3.24 -15.57 -7.42
N TRP A 241 -2.19 -15.20 -6.69
CA TRP A 241 -0.83 -15.11 -7.25
C TRP A 241 -0.16 -16.46 -7.49
N ILE A 242 -0.56 -17.51 -6.78
CA ILE A 242 0.06 -18.84 -6.91
C ILE A 242 -0.76 -19.80 -7.80
N HIS A 243 -1.98 -19.38 -8.18
CA HIS A 243 -2.95 -20.17 -8.94
C HIS A 243 -3.38 -19.47 -10.24
N MET A 244 -2.48 -18.68 -10.83
CA MET A 244 -2.79 -17.83 -11.99
C MET A 244 -3.23 -18.61 -13.23
N HIS A 245 -2.86 -19.89 -13.31
CA HIS A 245 -3.21 -20.79 -14.41
C HIS A 245 -4.46 -21.64 -14.14
N GLU A 246 -5.05 -21.53 -12.95
CA GLU A 246 -6.19 -22.34 -12.51
C GLU A 246 -7.27 -21.45 -11.87
N PRO A 247 -7.85 -20.46 -12.60
CA PRO A 247 -8.71 -19.43 -12.02
C PRO A 247 -10.02 -19.96 -11.41
N GLU A 248 -10.54 -21.08 -11.93
CA GLU A 248 -11.72 -21.75 -11.38
C GLU A 248 -11.40 -22.34 -9.99
N GLU A 249 -10.30 -23.10 -9.88
CA GLU A 249 -9.82 -23.66 -8.61
C GLU A 249 -9.38 -22.57 -7.63
N ALA A 250 -8.75 -21.49 -8.11
CA ALA A 250 -8.44 -20.32 -7.31
C ALA A 250 -9.71 -19.68 -6.72
N THR A 251 -10.79 -19.63 -7.49
CA THR A 251 -12.08 -19.11 -7.02
C THR A 251 -12.70 -20.03 -5.96
N ILE A 252 -12.61 -21.36 -6.14
CA ILE A 252 -13.07 -22.34 -5.15
C ILE A 252 -12.26 -22.21 -3.86
N LYS A 253 -10.94 -22.17 -3.95
CA LYS A 253 -10.05 -21.97 -2.80
C LYS A 253 -10.33 -20.65 -2.08
N ALA A 254 -10.57 -19.56 -2.81
CA ALA A 254 -10.91 -18.27 -2.22
C ALA A 254 -12.22 -18.33 -1.42
N LYS A 255 -13.25 -19.04 -1.93
CA LYS A 255 -14.49 -19.30 -1.19
C LYS A 255 -14.22 -20.07 0.11
N ASP A 256 -13.41 -21.10 0.06
CA ASP A 256 -13.04 -21.90 1.23
C ASP A 256 -12.28 -21.07 2.28
N LEU A 257 -11.31 -20.26 1.85
CA LEU A 257 -10.56 -19.35 2.74
C LEU A 257 -11.49 -18.33 3.40
N VAL A 258 -12.46 -17.77 2.67
CA VAL A 258 -13.48 -16.89 3.23
C VAL A 258 -14.36 -17.63 4.23
N ARG A 259 -14.82 -18.84 3.92
CA ARG A 259 -15.58 -19.68 4.86
C ARG A 259 -14.81 -19.94 6.15
N MET A 260 -13.52 -20.27 6.04
CA MET A 260 -12.66 -20.52 7.20
C MET A 260 -12.49 -19.25 8.05
N ALA A 261 -12.25 -18.10 7.42
CA ALA A 261 -12.15 -16.82 8.13
C ALA A 261 -13.46 -16.43 8.82
N VAL A 262 -14.61 -16.61 8.14
CA VAL A 262 -15.94 -16.40 8.72
C VAL A 262 -16.17 -17.34 9.90
N ALA A 263 -15.84 -18.62 9.76
CA ALA A 263 -15.97 -19.60 10.84
C ALA A 263 -15.15 -19.23 12.08
N LYS A 264 -13.92 -18.74 11.88
CA LYS A 264 -13.09 -18.21 12.97
C LYS A 264 -13.70 -16.93 13.56
N ALA A 265 -14.10 -15.98 12.74
CA ALA A 265 -14.68 -14.69 13.16
C ALA A 265 -15.92 -14.84 14.05
N ARG A 266 -16.73 -15.90 13.86
CA ARG A 266 -17.87 -16.24 14.74
C ARG A 266 -17.46 -16.50 16.19
N LEU A 267 -16.24 -16.94 16.42
CA LEU A 267 -15.72 -17.34 17.73
C LEU A 267 -14.72 -16.35 18.32
N ILE A 268 -14.38 -15.28 17.60
CA ILE A 268 -13.46 -14.27 18.13
C ILE A 268 -14.16 -13.45 19.21
N GLU A 269 -13.45 -13.23 20.31
CA GLU A 269 -13.86 -12.41 21.44
C GLU A 269 -13.08 -11.08 21.43
N PRO A 270 -13.67 -9.99 21.96
CA PRO A 270 -12.94 -8.74 22.11
C PRO A 270 -11.76 -8.93 23.08
N LEU A 271 -10.58 -8.44 22.70
CA LEU A 271 -9.39 -8.51 23.54
C LEU A 271 -8.96 -7.11 23.99
N GLN A 272 -8.34 -7.04 25.17
CA GLN A 272 -7.72 -5.82 25.66
C GLN A 272 -6.23 -5.80 25.32
N SER A 273 -5.79 -4.71 24.71
CA SER A 273 -4.36 -4.47 24.51
C SER A 273 -3.71 -4.08 25.85
N LEU A 274 -2.64 -4.77 26.21
CA LEU A 274 -1.86 -4.45 27.41
C LEU A 274 -0.81 -3.39 27.05
N PRO A 275 -0.80 -2.21 27.72
CA PRO A 275 0.28 -1.27 27.55
C PRO A 275 1.57 -1.87 28.12
N LEU A 276 2.66 -1.74 27.37
CA LEU A 276 3.98 -2.15 27.79
C LEU A 276 4.92 -0.94 27.77
N ASP A 277 5.73 -0.83 28.81
CA ASP A 277 6.74 0.22 28.88
C ASP A 277 7.87 -0.05 27.89
N VAL A 278 8.23 0.96 27.11
CA VAL A 278 9.33 0.90 26.16
C VAL A 278 10.55 1.57 26.78
N THR A 279 11.64 0.81 26.94
CA THR A 279 12.94 1.37 27.34
C THR A 279 13.42 2.33 26.25
N GLN A 280 13.64 3.60 26.61
CA GLN A 280 13.99 4.67 25.67
C GLN A 280 15.48 4.64 25.27
N LYS A 281 15.96 3.47 24.81
CA LYS A 281 17.32 3.23 24.34
C LYS A 281 17.32 2.41 23.06
N GLY A 282 18.25 2.68 22.15
CA GLY A 282 18.46 1.93 20.91
C GLY A 282 19.66 0.98 21.00
N LEU A 283 19.61 -0.12 20.25
CA LEU A 283 20.76 -0.99 19.99
C LEU A 283 20.90 -1.13 18.47
N VAL A 284 22.10 -0.87 17.97
CA VAL A 284 22.48 -1.06 16.56
C VAL A 284 23.60 -2.10 16.52
N ILE A 285 23.44 -3.11 15.66
CA ILE A 285 24.41 -4.18 15.46
C ILE A 285 24.97 -4.05 14.04
N GLY A 286 26.28 -3.86 13.92
CA GLY A 286 27.01 -3.58 12.70
C GLY A 286 27.31 -2.09 12.52
N GLY A 287 28.58 -1.73 12.53
CA GLY A 287 29.16 -0.40 12.34
C GLY A 287 29.41 0.02 10.88
N GLY A 288 28.75 -0.62 9.92
CA GLY A 288 28.74 -0.17 8.52
C GLY A 288 27.98 1.16 8.33
N LEU A 289 27.92 1.66 7.09
CA LEU A 289 27.25 2.93 6.76
C LEU A 289 25.81 3.00 7.30
N ALA A 290 25.02 1.95 7.09
CA ALA A 290 23.64 1.88 7.56
C ALA A 290 23.54 1.96 9.10
N GLY A 291 24.39 1.21 9.81
CA GLY A 291 24.39 1.20 11.26
C GLY A 291 24.85 2.51 11.87
N MET A 292 25.92 3.12 11.33
CA MET A 292 26.36 4.44 11.76
C MET A 292 25.29 5.51 11.54
N VAL A 293 24.63 5.51 10.38
CA VAL A 293 23.54 6.46 10.10
C VAL A 293 22.36 6.25 11.04
N ALA A 294 21.97 5.00 11.30
CA ALA A 294 20.91 4.67 12.25
C ALA A 294 21.26 5.12 13.69
N ALA A 295 22.47 4.81 14.16
CA ALA A 295 22.93 5.19 15.50
C ALA A 295 22.96 6.72 15.67
N ILE A 296 23.52 7.45 14.70
CA ILE A 296 23.52 8.92 14.71
C ILE A 296 22.08 9.46 14.66
N GLY A 297 21.20 8.86 13.87
CA GLY A 297 19.79 9.25 13.78
C GLY A 297 19.03 9.09 15.10
N ILE A 298 19.28 8.01 15.84
CA ILE A 298 18.69 7.77 17.17
C ILE A 298 19.26 8.78 18.19
N ALA A 299 20.58 8.99 18.19
CA ALA A 299 21.24 9.92 19.10
C ALA A 299 20.78 11.37 18.89
N LYS A 300 20.65 11.82 17.63
CA LYS A 300 20.12 13.15 17.27
C LYS A 300 18.68 13.38 17.73
N GLN A 301 17.92 12.29 17.92
CA GLN A 301 16.57 12.36 18.47
C GLN A 301 16.54 12.43 20.00
N GLY A 302 17.70 12.39 20.66
CA GLY A 302 17.84 12.51 22.13
C GLY A 302 17.82 11.18 22.88
N TYR A 303 17.89 10.05 22.17
CA TYR A 303 17.90 8.72 22.79
C TYR A 303 19.32 8.18 22.96
N GLU A 304 19.56 7.46 24.05
CA GLU A 304 20.80 6.70 24.23
C GLU A 304 20.83 5.54 23.22
N VAL A 305 21.99 5.28 22.62
CA VAL A 305 22.16 4.22 21.62
C VAL A 305 23.47 3.49 21.82
N TYR A 306 23.41 2.17 21.76
CA TYR A 306 24.58 1.30 21.74
C TYR A 306 24.84 0.86 20.30
N LEU A 307 26.09 1.00 19.83
CA LEU A 307 26.54 0.44 18.56
C LEU A 307 27.53 -0.68 18.84
N ILE A 308 27.20 -1.90 18.44
CA ILE A 308 28.05 -3.08 18.57
C ILE A 308 28.56 -3.46 17.18
N GLU A 309 29.88 -3.55 17.03
CA GLU A 309 30.57 -4.09 15.85
C GLU A 309 31.28 -5.39 16.26
#